data_AF-A0A4S1E7G4-F1
#
_entry.id   AF-A0A4S1E7G4-F1
#
_cell.length_a   1.000
_cell.length_b   1.000
_cell.length_c   1.000
_cell.angle_alpha   90.00
_cell.angle_beta   90.00
_cell.angle_gamma   90.00
#
_symmetry.space_group_name_H-M   'P 1'
#
loop_
_entity.id
_entity.type
_entity.pdbx_description
1 polymer ?
#
loop_
_entity_poly.entity_id
_entity_poly.type
_entity_poly.pdbx_seq_one_letter_code
_entity_poly.pdbx_strand_id
1 'polypeptide(L)'
;MEHCGAKTRSGQPCKNRVMENGRCRMHGGKAAVTHKGNKHAATPGSIYSRYYTEEETELASQMELGKVDEELRLTRIRLMRALAREAEFGNTLELDSEKREPAIVDGAALTGIEQVTTNSKVRDYSALIDKLTARIESLERTRAELAKSSPPEEPPVGKIQIEIVNAKSNASPTDDGATG
;
A
#
# COMPACT_ATOMS: atom_id res chain seq x y z
N MET A 1 -18.05 51.19 -23.87
CA MET A 1 -17.69 49.93 -24.58
C MET A 1 -16.99 49.03 -23.59
N GLU A 2 -17.59 47.88 -23.26
CA GLU A 2 -17.13 47.04 -22.15
C GLU A 2 -16.00 46.09 -22.59
N HIS A 3 -14.98 45.97 -21.74
CA HIS A 3 -13.83 45.09 -21.94
C HIS A 3 -13.97 43.80 -21.12
N CYS A 4 -13.33 42.74 -21.60
CA CYS A 4 -13.53 41.35 -21.16
C CYS A 4 -13.25 41.04 -19.68
N GLY A 5 -12.60 41.93 -18.93
CA GLY A 5 -12.37 41.81 -17.48
C GLY A 5 -11.45 40.66 -17.01
N ALA A 6 -11.19 39.65 -17.85
CA ALA A 6 -10.30 38.51 -17.58
C ALA A 6 -8.81 38.93 -17.60
N LYS A 7 -7.93 38.20 -16.91
CA LYS A 7 -6.47 38.39 -16.98
C LYS A 7 -5.85 37.54 -18.10
N THR A 8 -4.90 38.09 -18.83
CA THR A 8 -4.08 37.36 -19.80
C THR A 8 -3.06 36.47 -19.09
N ARG A 9 -2.34 35.63 -19.84
CA ARG A 9 -1.24 34.81 -19.31
C ARG A 9 -0.13 35.64 -18.62
N SER A 10 0.03 36.90 -19.00
CA SER A 10 0.96 37.86 -18.37
C SER A 10 0.37 38.61 -17.17
N GLY A 11 -0.83 38.24 -16.71
CA GLY A 11 -1.51 38.82 -15.55
C GLY A 11 -2.19 40.17 -15.80
N GLN A 12 -2.08 40.73 -17.01
CA GLN A 12 -2.67 42.01 -17.39
C GLN A 12 -4.15 41.86 -17.77
N PRO A 13 -4.99 42.90 -17.57
CA PRO A 13 -6.39 42.83 -17.95
C PRO A 13 -6.55 42.68 -19.47
N CYS A 14 -7.51 41.86 -19.86
CA CYS A 14 -7.82 41.60 -21.26
C CYS A 14 -8.44 42.83 -21.90
N LYS A 15 -7.78 43.32 -22.96
CA LYS A 15 -8.18 44.51 -23.71
C LYS A 15 -9.26 44.22 -24.77
N ASN A 16 -9.60 42.95 -25.01
CA ASN A 16 -10.62 42.60 -25.99
C ASN A 16 -12.01 43.08 -25.55
N ARG A 17 -12.81 43.47 -26.53
CA ARG A 17 -14.20 43.86 -26.34
C ARG A 17 -15.07 42.65 -25.99
N VAL A 18 -16.07 42.92 -25.19
CA VAL A 18 -17.14 41.98 -24.84
C VAL A 18 -18.07 41.80 -26.04
N MET A 19 -18.43 40.55 -26.35
CA MET A 19 -19.49 40.19 -27.29
C MET A 19 -20.85 40.28 -26.56
N GLU A 20 -21.95 40.15 -27.29
CA GLU A 20 -23.31 40.26 -26.75
C GLU A 20 -23.61 39.33 -25.56
N ASN A 21 -22.93 38.18 -25.48
CA ASN A 21 -23.04 37.23 -24.37
C ASN A 21 -22.21 37.61 -23.11
N GLY A 22 -21.68 38.82 -23.03
CA GLY A 22 -20.89 39.28 -21.89
C GLY A 22 -19.44 38.76 -21.86
N ARG A 23 -18.97 38.09 -22.94
CA ARG A 23 -17.65 37.42 -23.00
C ARG A 23 -16.85 37.90 -24.21
N CYS A 24 -15.52 37.91 -24.13
CA CYS A 24 -14.71 38.17 -25.32
C CYS A 24 -14.37 36.88 -26.07
N ARG A 25 -14.08 37.00 -27.37
CA ARG A 25 -13.70 35.89 -28.26
C ARG A 25 -12.57 35.00 -27.71
N MET A 26 -11.64 35.59 -26.97
CA MET A 26 -10.46 34.89 -26.42
C MET A 26 -10.68 34.31 -25.02
N HIS A 27 -11.65 34.82 -24.25
CA HIS A 27 -11.94 34.32 -22.91
C HIS A 27 -13.42 33.93 -22.87
N GLY A 28 -13.69 32.72 -23.36
CA GLY A 28 -15.02 32.10 -23.44
C GLY A 28 -15.65 31.76 -22.08
N GLY A 29 -14.97 32.06 -20.98
CA GLY A 29 -15.53 32.07 -19.64
C GLY A 29 -14.60 32.76 -18.66
N LYS A 30 -15.17 33.38 -17.63
CA LYS A 30 -14.43 33.62 -16.39
C LYS A 30 -13.94 32.24 -15.94
N ALA A 31 -12.63 31.98 -16.01
CA ALA A 31 -12.05 31.12 -15.00
C ALA A 31 -12.30 31.86 -13.69
N ALA A 32 -13.44 31.57 -13.06
CA ALA A 32 -13.88 32.20 -11.84
C ALA A 32 -12.99 31.65 -10.73
N VAL A 33 -11.77 32.16 -10.67
CA VAL A 33 -10.76 31.82 -9.68
C VAL A 33 -10.40 30.33 -9.73
N THR A 34 -9.16 29.99 -10.04
CA THR A 34 -8.63 28.73 -9.50
C THR A 34 -8.64 28.90 -7.99
N HIS A 35 -9.72 28.48 -7.32
CA HIS A 35 -9.77 28.51 -5.87
C HIS A 35 -8.62 27.64 -5.38
N LYS A 36 -7.58 28.28 -4.85
CA LYS A 36 -6.51 27.60 -4.13
C LYS A 36 -7.20 26.91 -2.95
N GLY A 37 -7.42 25.61 -3.05
CA GLY A 37 -8.28 24.84 -2.15
C GLY A 37 -9.59 24.32 -2.74
N ASN A 38 -9.73 24.21 -4.07
CA ASN A 38 -10.85 23.46 -4.67
C ASN A 38 -10.85 22.01 -4.16
N LYS A 39 -11.75 21.73 -3.21
CA LYS A 39 -11.91 20.40 -2.60
C LYS A 39 -12.68 19.42 -3.49
N HIS A 40 -13.21 19.84 -4.66
CA HIS A 40 -13.82 18.90 -5.61
C HIS A 40 -12.81 17.92 -6.21
N ALA A 41 -11.51 18.25 -6.24
CA ALA A 41 -10.45 17.29 -6.56
C ALA A 41 -10.00 16.46 -5.35
N ALA A 42 -10.42 16.86 -4.14
CA ALA A 42 -10.08 16.25 -2.86
C ALA A 42 -11.28 15.50 -2.26
N THR A 43 -12.18 14.95 -3.08
CA THR A 43 -13.14 13.98 -2.59
C THR A 43 -12.36 12.74 -2.13
N PRO A 44 -12.40 12.38 -0.84
CA PRO A 44 -11.82 11.14 -0.37
C PRO A 44 -12.64 10.01 -0.97
N GLY A 45 -12.07 9.33 -1.97
CA GLY A 45 -12.75 8.29 -2.71
C GLY A 45 -11.99 8.03 -4.00
N SER A 46 -11.60 6.78 -4.22
CA SER A 46 -10.99 6.37 -5.48
C SER A 46 -11.93 6.69 -6.65
N ILE A 47 -11.45 6.65 -7.90
CA ILE A 47 -12.26 6.81 -9.12
C ILE A 47 -13.52 5.90 -9.11
N TYR A 48 -13.50 4.85 -8.29
CA TYR A 48 -14.56 3.86 -8.14
C TYR A 48 -15.58 4.16 -7.04
N SER A 49 -15.40 5.21 -6.22
CA SER A 49 -16.36 5.58 -5.15
C SER A 49 -17.75 5.91 -5.69
N ARG A 50 -17.84 6.32 -6.96
CA ARG A 50 -19.12 6.54 -7.67
C ARG A 50 -19.99 5.29 -7.81
N TYR A 51 -19.41 4.10 -7.58
CA TYR A 51 -20.11 2.83 -7.66
C TYR A 51 -20.48 2.26 -6.29
N TYR A 52 -20.05 2.90 -5.20
CA TYR A 52 -20.38 2.44 -3.86
C TYR A 52 -21.78 2.90 -3.49
N THR A 53 -22.54 1.99 -2.88
CA THR A 53 -23.72 2.34 -2.09
C THR A 53 -23.30 3.11 -0.82
N GLU A 54 -24.26 3.76 -0.17
CA GLU A 54 -24.01 4.50 1.07
C GLU A 54 -23.45 3.58 2.17
N GLU A 55 -24.03 2.38 2.31
CA GLU A 55 -23.57 1.35 3.25
C GLU A 55 -22.13 0.89 2.96
N GLU A 56 -21.79 0.61 1.70
CA GLU A 56 -20.44 0.21 1.29
C GLU A 56 -19.42 1.33 1.49
N THR A 57 -19.85 2.59 1.37
CA THR A 57 -18.99 3.76 1.60
C THR A 57 -18.64 3.90 3.08
N GLU A 58 -19.61 3.70 3.97
CA GLU A 58 -19.38 3.69 5.42
C GLU A 58 -18.48 2.53 5.82
N LEU A 59 -18.73 1.32 5.31
CA LEU A 59 -17.86 0.16 5.50
C LEU A 59 -16.43 0.44 5.03
N ALA A 60 -16.27 1.02 3.83
CA ALA A 60 -14.96 1.37 3.29
C ALA A 60 -14.21 2.41 4.14
N SER A 61 -14.92 3.34 4.78
CA SER A 61 -14.33 4.32 5.68
C SER A 61 -13.86 3.72 7.00
N GLN A 62 -14.49 2.62 7.44
CA GLN A 62 -14.17 1.93 8.69
C GLN A 62 -13.11 0.84 8.53
N MET A 63 -12.82 0.41 7.29
CA MET A 63 -11.78 -0.57 7.02
C MET A 63 -10.39 0.03 7.27
N GLU A 64 -9.72 -0.45 8.32
CA GLU A 64 -8.30 -0.18 8.52
C GLU A 64 -7.48 -0.95 7.48
N LEU A 65 -6.72 -0.22 6.67
CA LEU A 65 -5.76 -0.83 5.76
C LEU A 65 -4.66 -1.50 6.59
N GLY A 66 -4.58 -2.83 6.50
CA GLY A 66 -3.54 -3.61 7.16
C GLY A 66 -2.13 -3.21 6.69
N LYS A 67 -1.12 -3.40 7.55
CA LYS A 67 0.27 -3.11 7.19
C LYS A 67 0.82 -4.21 6.29
N VAL A 68 1.66 -3.85 5.32
CA VAL A 68 2.35 -4.83 4.45
C VAL A 68 3.14 -5.87 5.26
N ASP A 69 3.69 -5.47 6.41
CA ASP A 69 4.43 -6.36 7.31
C ASP A 69 3.53 -7.43 7.97
N GLU A 70 2.27 -7.13 8.24
CA GLU A 70 1.31 -8.08 8.81
C GLU A 70 0.90 -9.13 7.77
N GLU A 71 0.64 -8.69 6.54
CA GLU A 71 0.37 -9.56 5.40
C GLU A 71 1.57 -10.48 5.10
N LEU A 72 2.80 -9.95 5.19
CA LEU A 72 4.02 -10.75 5.04
C LEU A 72 4.13 -11.83 6.12
N ARG A 73 3.89 -11.50 7.39
CA ARG A 73 3.92 -12.47 8.49
C ARG A 73 2.90 -13.57 8.28
N LEU A 74 1.66 -13.20 7.97
CA LEU A 74 0.59 -14.16 7.72
C LEU A 74 0.93 -15.09 6.54
N THR A 75 1.43 -14.52 5.44
CA THR A 75 1.79 -15.29 4.24
C THR A 75 2.94 -16.27 4.53
N ARG A 76 3.95 -15.87 5.30
CA ARG A 76 5.03 -16.77 5.74
C ARG A 76 4.53 -17.89 6.64
N ILE A 77 3.62 -17.61 7.58
CA ILE A 77 2.99 -18.65 8.42
C ILE A 77 2.23 -19.65 7.54
N ARG A 78 1.47 -19.16 6.55
CA ARG A 78 0.75 -20.03 5.60
C ARG A 78 1.70 -20.89 4.78
N LEU A 79 2.83 -20.32 4.32
CA LEU A 79 3.88 -21.08 3.62
C LEU A 79 4.46 -22.18 4.49
N MET A 80 4.81 -21.87 5.76
CA MET A 80 5.30 -22.90 6.70
C MET A 80 4.29 -24.04 6.89
N ARG A 81 2.99 -23.71 7.02
CA ARG A 81 1.94 -24.71 7.12
C ARG A 81 1.80 -25.54 5.84
N ALA A 82 1.88 -24.91 4.68
CA ALA A 82 1.82 -25.61 3.39
C ALA A 82 2.99 -26.59 3.23
N LEU A 83 4.22 -26.16 3.57
CA LEU A 83 5.42 -27.02 3.54
C LEU A 83 5.31 -28.19 4.53
N ALA A 84 4.82 -27.94 5.76
CA ALA A 84 4.62 -29.01 6.74
C ALA A 84 3.63 -30.07 6.22
N ARG A 85 2.58 -29.62 5.54
CA ARG A 85 1.55 -30.49 4.96
C ARG A 85 2.03 -31.22 3.71
N GLU A 86 2.85 -30.58 2.89
CA GLU A 86 3.55 -31.24 1.79
C GLU A 86 4.50 -32.32 2.31
N ALA A 87 5.22 -32.08 3.41
CA ALA A 87 6.07 -33.09 4.02
C ALA A 87 5.28 -34.28 4.59
N GLU A 88 4.08 -34.02 5.10
CA GLU A 88 3.20 -35.05 5.68
C GLU A 88 2.49 -35.89 4.61
N PHE A 89 1.92 -35.25 3.59
CA PHE A 89 1.10 -35.92 2.57
C PHE A 89 1.77 -35.99 1.20
N GLY A 90 2.49 -34.96 0.76
CA GLY A 90 3.07 -34.91 -0.58
C GLY A 90 2.05 -35.27 -1.66
N ASN A 91 2.27 -36.39 -2.36
CA ASN A 91 1.37 -36.92 -3.39
C ASN A 91 0.38 -37.98 -2.89
N THR A 92 0.17 -38.11 -1.58
CA THR A 92 -0.77 -39.07 -1.00
C THR A 92 -2.17 -38.46 -0.81
N LEU A 93 -3.15 -39.34 -0.60
CA LEU A 93 -4.51 -38.95 -0.33
C LEU A 93 -4.61 -38.25 1.02
N GLU A 94 -5.36 -37.15 1.03
CA GLU A 94 -5.66 -36.38 2.21
C GLU A 94 -7.18 -36.22 2.36
N LEU A 95 -7.69 -36.35 3.59
CA LEU A 95 -9.11 -36.23 3.88
C LEU A 95 -9.60 -34.82 3.51
N ASP A 96 -10.60 -34.77 2.62
CA ASP A 96 -11.17 -33.51 2.16
C ASP A 96 -12.51 -33.21 2.82
N SER A 97 -13.35 -34.23 2.97
CA SER A 97 -14.64 -34.09 3.65
C SER A 97 -15.07 -35.40 4.29
N GLU A 98 -15.88 -35.25 5.32
CA GLU A 98 -16.50 -36.35 6.05
C GLU A 98 -17.99 -36.06 6.20
N LYS A 99 -18.83 -37.01 5.81
CA LYS A 99 -20.27 -36.95 5.94
C LYS A 99 -20.72 -38.05 6.89
N ARG A 100 -21.47 -37.68 7.94
CA ARG A 100 -22.06 -38.62 8.89
C ARG A 100 -23.57 -38.62 8.71
N GLU A 101 -24.13 -39.79 8.49
CA GLU A 101 -25.56 -39.99 8.33
C GLU A 101 -26.01 -41.17 9.19
N PRO A 102 -27.26 -41.19 9.69
CA PRO A 102 -27.76 -42.36 10.39
C PRO A 102 -27.70 -43.60 9.49
N ALA A 103 -27.19 -44.71 10.02
CA ALA A 103 -27.11 -45.95 9.28
C ALA A 103 -28.52 -46.49 9.02
N ILE A 104 -28.82 -46.76 7.75
CA ILE A 104 -30.11 -47.30 7.34
C ILE A 104 -29.93 -48.80 7.08
N VAL A 105 -30.67 -49.63 7.81
CA VAL A 105 -30.77 -51.07 7.55
C VAL A 105 -32.25 -51.38 7.33
N ASP A 106 -32.58 -52.02 6.21
CA ASP A 106 -33.95 -52.39 5.82
C ASP A 106 -34.96 -51.24 5.84
N GLY A 107 -34.52 -50.02 5.48
CA GLY A 107 -35.40 -48.85 5.39
C GLY A 107 -35.71 -48.15 6.72
N ALA A 108 -35.17 -48.65 7.84
CA ALA A 108 -35.24 -47.99 9.14
C ALA A 108 -33.88 -47.41 9.53
N ALA A 109 -33.87 -46.17 10.03
CA ALA A 109 -32.69 -45.58 10.63
C ALA A 109 -32.38 -46.28 11.96
N LEU A 110 -31.17 -46.84 12.10
CA LEU A 110 -30.72 -47.36 13.38
C LEU A 110 -30.38 -46.20 14.31
N THR A 111 -31.05 -46.17 15.46
CA THR A 111 -30.78 -45.21 16.51
C THR A 111 -29.40 -45.47 17.11
N GLY A 112 -28.51 -44.49 17.01
CA GLY A 112 -27.16 -44.54 17.59
C GLY A 112 -26.08 -45.17 16.72
N ILE A 113 -26.38 -45.60 15.49
CA ILE A 113 -25.36 -46.04 14.51
C ILE A 113 -25.28 -45.04 13.37
N GLU A 114 -24.09 -44.48 13.15
CA GLU A 114 -23.80 -43.56 12.05
C GLU A 114 -22.98 -44.26 10.97
N GLN A 115 -23.35 -44.04 9.71
CA GLN A 115 -22.54 -44.31 8.55
C GLN A 115 -21.66 -43.09 8.27
N VAL A 116 -20.34 -43.27 8.29
CA VAL A 116 -19.36 -42.24 7.96
C VAL A 116 -18.85 -42.45 6.55
N THR A 117 -19.08 -41.48 5.67
CA THR A 117 -18.52 -41.46 4.32
C THR A 117 -17.41 -40.42 4.24
N THR A 118 -16.18 -40.87 3.97
CA THR A 118 -15.01 -39.99 3.83
C THR A 118 -14.63 -39.82 2.37
N ASN A 119 -14.44 -38.58 1.92
CA ASN A 119 -13.85 -38.26 0.63
C ASN A 119 -12.43 -37.75 0.84
N SER A 120 -11.47 -38.30 0.08
CA SER A 120 -10.06 -37.92 0.14
C SER A 120 -9.55 -37.57 -1.25
N LYS A 121 -8.65 -36.58 -1.33
CA LYS A 121 -8.01 -36.17 -2.59
C LYS A 121 -6.52 -35.88 -2.37
N VAL A 122 -5.73 -36.02 -3.43
CA VAL A 122 -4.36 -35.51 -3.44
C VAL A 122 -4.42 -33.99 -3.62
N ARG A 123 -3.76 -33.24 -2.73
CA ARG A 123 -3.69 -31.78 -2.83
C ARG A 123 -2.44 -31.36 -3.60
N ASP A 124 -2.60 -30.35 -4.44
CA ASP A 124 -1.48 -29.74 -5.15
C ASP A 124 -0.78 -28.71 -4.25
N TYR A 125 0.11 -29.21 -3.40
CA TYR A 125 0.92 -28.36 -2.54
C TYR A 125 1.94 -27.54 -3.33
N SER A 126 2.47 -28.07 -4.43
CA SER A 126 3.42 -27.35 -5.30
C SER A 126 2.84 -26.03 -5.81
N ALA A 127 1.65 -26.07 -6.40
CA ALA A 127 0.99 -24.85 -6.88
C ALA A 127 0.58 -23.90 -5.75
N LEU A 128 0.28 -24.41 -4.54
CA LEU A 128 -0.02 -23.56 -3.38
C LEU A 128 1.24 -22.85 -2.88
N ILE A 129 2.36 -23.57 -2.78
CA ILE A 129 3.65 -23.03 -2.35
C ILE A 129 4.12 -21.96 -3.32
N ASP A 130 4.07 -22.22 -4.63
CA ASP A 130 4.46 -21.26 -5.67
C ASP A 130 3.65 -19.96 -5.61
N LYS A 131 2.35 -20.05 -5.33
CA LYS A 131 1.50 -18.85 -5.14
C LYS A 131 1.90 -18.07 -3.90
N LEU A 132 2.21 -18.75 -2.80
CA LEU A 132 2.59 -18.11 -1.54
C LEU A 132 3.96 -17.45 -1.65
N THR A 133 4.93 -18.08 -2.31
CA THR A 133 6.26 -17.51 -2.54
C THR A 133 6.17 -16.29 -3.47
N ALA A 134 5.41 -16.37 -4.57
CA ALA A 134 5.16 -15.23 -5.45
C ALA A 134 4.47 -14.07 -4.71
N ARG A 135 3.53 -14.38 -3.79
CA ARG A 135 2.88 -13.36 -2.95
C ARG A 135 3.87 -12.70 -1.99
N ILE A 136 4.77 -13.46 -1.37
CA ILE A 136 5.82 -12.92 -0.51
C ILE A 136 6.71 -11.97 -1.30
N GLU A 137 7.17 -12.37 -2.49
CA GLU A 137 8.00 -11.52 -3.36
C GLU A 137 7.29 -10.19 -3.69
N SER A 138 6.01 -10.27 -4.07
CA SER A 138 5.19 -9.08 -4.35
C SER A 138 5.09 -8.16 -3.12
N LEU A 139 4.82 -8.71 -1.94
CA LEU A 139 4.68 -7.92 -0.72
C LEU A 139 6.03 -7.32 -0.26
N GLU A 140 7.13 -8.04 -0.42
CA GLU A 140 8.48 -7.51 -0.13
C GLU A 140 8.86 -6.36 -1.07
N ARG A 141 8.50 -6.48 -2.35
CA ARG A 141 8.66 -5.39 -3.32
C ARG A 141 7.85 -4.16 -2.91
N THR A 142 6.57 -4.35 -2.57
CA THR A 142 5.72 -3.26 -2.08
C THR A 142 6.28 -2.63 -0.80
N ARG A 143 6.79 -3.44 0.13
CA ARG A 143 7.44 -2.94 1.36
C ARG A 143 8.65 -2.07 1.03
N ALA A 144 9.51 -2.51 0.11
CA ALA A 144 10.69 -1.76 -0.31
C ALA A 144 10.32 -0.45 -1.03
N GLU A 145 9.26 -0.46 -1.85
CA GLU A 145 8.73 0.74 -2.49
C GLU A 145 8.16 1.74 -1.49
N LEU A 146 7.39 1.26 -0.51
CA LEU A 146 6.86 2.09 0.57
C LEU A 146 7.97 2.67 1.46
N ALA A 147 9.02 1.90 1.74
CA ALA A 147 10.17 2.39 2.49
C ALA A 147 10.94 3.49 1.74
N LYS A 148 10.94 3.47 0.39
CA LYS A 148 11.52 4.55 -0.43
C LYS A 148 10.64 5.79 -0.46
N SER A 149 9.32 5.64 -0.49
CA SER A 149 8.38 6.77 -0.54
C SER A 149 8.12 7.41 0.83
N SER A 150 8.39 6.69 1.91
CA SER A 150 8.30 7.16 3.30
C SER A 150 9.45 6.57 4.11
N PRO A 151 10.65 7.18 4.05
CA PRO A 151 11.77 6.73 4.84
C PRO A 151 11.42 6.82 6.34
N PRO A 152 11.84 5.84 7.16
CA PRO A 152 11.64 5.91 8.60
C PRO A 152 12.31 7.17 9.17
N GLU A 153 11.66 7.83 10.12
CA GLU A 153 12.26 8.96 10.85
C GLU A 153 13.59 8.51 11.45
N GLU A 154 14.69 9.10 10.97
CA GLU A 154 16.00 8.81 11.54
C GLU A 154 16.01 9.24 13.02
N PRO A 155 16.46 8.39 13.95
CA PRO A 155 16.64 8.82 15.33
C PRO A 155 17.60 10.01 15.35
N PRO A 156 17.35 11.04 16.17
CA PRO A 156 18.19 12.22 16.20
C PRO A 156 19.63 11.79 16.53
N VAL A 157 20.53 11.99 15.57
CA VAL A 157 21.96 11.73 15.75
C VAL A 157 22.45 12.64 16.88
N GLY A 158 22.70 12.07 18.06
CA GLY A 158 23.27 12.78 19.18
C GLY A 158 24.62 13.37 18.76
N LYS A 159 24.81 14.67 19.01
CA LYS A 159 26.09 15.35 18.72
C LYS A 159 27.22 14.60 19.43
N ILE A 160 28.16 14.05 18.66
CA ILE A 160 29.37 13.43 19.21
C ILE A 160 30.26 14.56 19.72
N GLN A 161 30.43 14.67 21.05
CA GLN A 161 31.47 15.51 21.64
C GLN A 161 32.78 14.73 21.63
N ILE A 162 33.74 15.20 20.83
CA ILE A 162 35.10 14.65 20.79
C ILE A 162 35.95 15.49 21.74
N GLU A 163 36.38 14.89 22.85
CA GLU A 163 37.34 15.50 23.77
C GLU A 163 38.75 15.08 23.36
N ILE A 164 39.57 16.04 22.90
CA ILE A 164 40.94 15.78 22.46
C ILE A 164 41.84 15.79 23.70
N VAL A 165 42.18 14.61 24.21
CA VAL A 165 42.91 14.45 25.49
C VAL A 165 44.43 14.63 25.36
N ASN A 166 44.96 14.88 24.17
CA ASN A 166 46.37 15.30 24.02
C ASN A 166 46.63 15.89 22.64
N ALA A 167 46.65 17.21 22.55
CA ALA A 167 47.24 17.91 21.43
C ALA A 167 48.77 17.86 21.60
N LYS A 168 49.47 17.03 20.82
CA LYS A 168 50.92 17.23 20.64
C LYS A 168 51.11 18.61 20.02
N SER A 169 51.84 19.49 20.70
CA SER A 169 52.21 20.80 20.17
C SER A 169 53.02 20.61 18.89
N ASN A 170 52.51 21.13 17.77
CA ASN A 170 53.30 21.21 16.54
C ASN A 170 54.55 22.05 16.82
N ALA A 171 55.71 21.52 16.44
CA ALA A 171 56.98 22.21 16.52
C ALA A 171 56.92 23.51 15.69
N SER A 172 57.33 24.61 16.30
CA SER A 172 57.44 25.93 15.68
C SER A 172 58.41 25.89 14.49
N PRO A 173 58.17 26.66 13.41
CA PRO A 173 59.12 26.77 12.31
C PRO A 173 60.37 27.50 12.81
N THR A 174 61.54 26.90 12.60
CA THR A 174 62.83 27.54 12.85
C THR A 174 63.06 28.63 11.80
N ASP A 175 63.15 29.85 12.29
CA ASP A 175 63.52 31.05 11.54
C ASP A 175 65.04 31.06 11.34
N ASP A 176 65.52 30.52 10.21
CA ASP A 176 66.92 30.64 9.81
C ASP A 176 67.15 31.96 9.07
N GLY A 177 67.09 33.04 9.83
CA GLY A 177 67.67 34.33 9.45
C GLY A 177 69.15 34.38 9.83
N ALA A 178 70.04 34.05 8.91
CA ALA A 178 71.49 34.31 9.04
C ALA A 178 71.96 35.24 7.92
N THR A 179 72.22 36.49 8.30
CA THR A 179 72.97 37.50 7.55
C THR A 179 74.46 37.15 7.50
N GLY A 180 75.10 37.38 6.35
CA GLY A 180 76.55 37.28 6.13
C GLY A 180 76.90 37.43 4.67
#